data_AF-A0A0K2RLI6-F1
#
_entry.id   AF-A0A0K2RLI6-F1
#
_cell.length_a   1.000
_cell.length_b   1.000
_cell.length_c   1.000
_cell.angle_alpha   90.00
_cell.angle_beta   90.00
_cell.angle_gamma   90.00
#
_symmetry.space_group_name_H-M   'P 1'
#
loop_
_entity.id
_entity.type
_entity.pdbx_description
1 polymer ?
#
loop_
_entity_poly.entity_id
_entity_poly.type
_entity_poly.pdbx_seq_one_letter_code
_entity_poly.pdbx_strand_id
1 'polypeptide(L)' 'MTLELSNVATLPIKLWPGMKIGQLCFFRLSSAAEHPYGSGGYGNRYQGQRGPTASRSHLNFHRTTV' A
#
# COMPACT_ATOMS: atom_id res chain seq x y z
N MET A 1 4.89 3.45 -3.67
CA MET A 1 3.61 3.29 -2.94
C MET A 1 2.48 3.33 -3.95
N THR A 2 1.42 2.57 -3.71
CA THR A 2 0.16 2.68 -4.46
C THR A 2 -0.73 3.69 -3.73
N LEU A 3 -1.35 4.63 -4.45
CA LEU A 3 -2.30 5.58 -3.88
C LEU A 3 -3.71 5.16 -4.26
N GLU A 4 -4.62 5.16 -3.29
CA GLU A 4 -6.06 5.02 -3.53
C GLU A 4 -6.68 6.42 -3.55
N LEU A 5 -7.33 6.77 -4.66
CA LEU A 5 -7.86 8.11 -4.89
C LEU A 5 -9.36 8.03 -5.14
N SER A 6 -10.12 8.82 -4.39
CA SER A 6 -11.57 8.92 -4.50
C SER A 6 -11.97 10.38 -4.67
N ASN A 7 -12.75 10.67 -5.71
CA ASN A 7 -13.38 11.98 -5.87
C ASN A 7 -14.76 11.95 -5.19
N VAL A 8 -14.91 12.74 -4.12
CA VAL A 8 -16.19 12.91 -3.39
C VAL A 8 -16.90 14.21 -3.73
N ALA A 9 -16.34 15.02 -4.63
CA ALA A 9 -16.96 16.25 -5.11
C ALA A 9 -17.96 15.98 -6.25
N THR A 10 -18.81 16.95 -6.55
CA THR A 10 -19.80 16.88 -7.64
C THR A 10 -19.20 17.14 -9.03
N LEU A 11 -17.95 17.58 -9.10
CA LEU A 11 -17.25 17.92 -10.33
C LEU A 11 -16.02 17.02 -10.55
N PRO A 12 -15.67 16.71 -11.81
CA PRO A 12 -14.42 16.00 -12.13
C PRO A 12 -13.18 16.78 -11.68
N ILE A 13 -12.18 16.06 -11.17
CA ILE A 13 -10.89 16.64 -10.76
C ILE A 13 -9.80 16.15 -11.71
N LYS A 14 -9.08 17.07 -12.34
CA LYS A 14 -7.93 16.74 -13.18
C LYS A 14 -6.69 16.54 -12.32
N LEU A 15 -6.11 15.34 -12.39
CA LEU A 15 -4.83 15.02 -11.79
C LEU A 15 -3.71 15.19 -12.81
N TRP A 16 -2.59 15.77 -12.39
CA TRP A 16 -1.43 16.01 -13.23
C TRP A 16 -0.25 15.15 -12.78
N PRO A 17 0.41 14.40 -13.68
CA PRO A 17 1.67 13.75 -13.37
C PRO A 17 2.70 14.76 -12.82
N GLY A 18 3.28 14.47 -11.66
CA GLY A 18 4.25 15.34 -10.99
C GLY A 18 3.66 16.36 -9.99
N MET A 19 2.34 16.46 -9.87
CA MET A 19 1.75 17.33 -8.84
C MET A 19 2.00 16.80 -7.43
N LYS A 20 2.03 17.71 -6.44
CA LYS A 20 2.02 17.33 -5.02
C LYS A 20 0.67 16.68 -4.71
N ILE A 21 0.68 15.39 -4.37
CA ILE A 21 -0.53 14.57 -4.16
C ILE A 21 -0.66 14.04 -2.72
N GLY A 22 0.37 14.23 -1.90
CA GLY A 22 0.43 13.75 -0.53
C GLY A 22 1.76 14.09 0.12
N GLN A 23 1.93 13.64 1.36
CA GLN A 23 3.14 13.82 2.15
C GLN A 23 3.45 12.55 2.94
N LEU A 24 4.71 12.36 3.29
CA LEU A 24 5.16 11.27 4.16
C LEU A 24 5.45 11.82 5.55
N CYS A 25 4.95 11.12 6.56
CA CYS A 25 5.31 11.33 7.95
C CYS A 25 5.92 10.03 8.48
N PHE A 26 7.03 10.15 9.20
CA PHE A 26 7.78 9.01 9.73
C PHE A 26 7.64 8.95 11.25
N PHE A 27 7.45 7.74 11.77
CA PHE A 27 7.41 7.46 13.19
C PHE A 27 8.53 6.49 13.54
N ARG A 28 9.21 6.74 14.66
CA ARG A 28 10.29 5.89 15.14
C ARG A 28 9.70 4.65 15.83
N LEU A 29 10.18 3.48 15.47
CA LEU A 29 9.91 2.23 16.21
C LEU A 29 10.71 2.20 17.53
N SER A 30 10.22 1.48 18.53
CA SER A 30 10.94 1.28 19.80
C SER A 30 12.26 0.52 19.64
N SER A 31 12.34 -0.38 18.65
CA SER A 31 13.53 -1.16 18.27
C SER A 31 13.51 -1.48 16.76
N ALA A 32 14.57 -2.12 16.25
CA ALA A 32 14.56 -2.64 14.89
C ALA A 32 13.51 -3.77 14.74
N ALA A 33 12.81 -3.81 13.60
CA ALA A 33 11.88 -4.90 13.31
C ALA A 33 12.65 -6.21 13.09
N GLU A 34 12.24 -7.29 13.77
CA GLU A 34 12.84 -8.62 13.63
C GLU A 34 12.64 -9.21 12.22
N HIS A 35 11.47 -8.97 11.63
CA HIS A 35 11.11 -9.36 10.26
C HIS A 35 10.66 -8.13 9.47
N PRO A 36 11.57 -7.30 8.93
CA PRO A 36 11.20 -6.15 8.11
C PRO A 36 10.41 -6.57 6.86
N TYR A 37 9.61 -5.65 6.31
CA TYR A 37 8.87 -5.89 5.07
C TYR A 37 9.82 -6.33 3.94
N GLY A 38 9.45 -7.38 3.22
CA GLY A 38 10.30 -8.00 2.20
C GLY A 38 11.22 -9.11 2.72
N SER A 39 11.24 -9.40 4.02
CA SER A 39 12.01 -10.49 4.63
C SER A 39 11.13 -11.58 5.26
N GLY A 40 11.74 -12.71 5.65
CA GLY A 40 11.07 -13.82 6.33
C GLY A 40 10.17 -14.67 5.43
N GLY A 41 9.48 -15.65 6.03
CA GLY A 41 8.57 -16.57 5.33
C GLY A 41 7.15 -16.00 5.11
N TYR A 42 6.84 -14.85 5.69
CA TYR A 42 5.52 -14.23 5.56
C TYR A 42 5.42 -13.51 4.21
N GLY A 43 4.36 -13.84 3.46
CA GLY A 43 4.17 -13.42 2.07
C GLY A 43 4.11 -11.90 1.88
N ASN A 44 5.28 -11.29 1.69
CA ASN A 44 5.46 -9.89 1.32
C ASN A 44 4.89 -9.66 -0.08
N ARG A 45 3.66 -9.18 -0.14
CA ARG A 45 2.90 -9.18 -1.41
C ARG A 45 3.40 -8.19 -2.44
N TYR A 46 4.09 -7.12 -2.05
CA TYR A 46 4.32 -5.97 -2.92
C TYR A 46 5.75 -5.40 -2.88
N GLN A 47 6.72 -6.16 -2.35
CA GLN A 47 8.14 -5.76 -2.37
C GLN A 47 8.61 -5.51 -3.82
N GLY A 48 9.28 -4.39 -4.06
CA GLY A 48 9.83 -4.05 -5.38
C GLY A 48 8.82 -3.49 -6.39
N GLN A 49 7.59 -3.15 -5.99
CA GLN A 49 6.60 -2.59 -6.92
C GLN A 49 7.09 -1.29 -7.60
N ARG A 50 6.90 -1.22 -8.92
CA ARG A 50 7.26 -0.03 -9.74
C ARG A 50 6.07 0.83 -10.15
N GLY A 51 4.85 0.37 -9.89
CA GLY A 51 3.60 1.07 -10.21
C GLY A 51 2.45 0.62 -9.31
N PRO A 52 1.20 0.97 -9.67
CA PRO A 52 0.00 0.57 -8.91
C PRO A 52 -0.28 -0.92 -9.13
N THR A 53 0.40 -1.77 -8.37
CA THR A 53 0.21 -3.22 -8.44
C THR A 53 -1.18 -3.56 -7.94
N ALA A 54 -1.97 -4.30 -8.73
CA ALA A 54 -3.31 -4.73 -8.36
C ALA A 54 -3.30 -5.62 -7.10
N SER A 55 -4.45 -5.70 -6.43
CA SER A 55 -4.60 -6.46 -5.19
C SER A 55 -4.20 -7.92 -5.35
N ARG A 56 -3.41 -8.39 -4.38
CA ARG A 56 -3.04 -9.80 -4.18
C ARG A 56 -3.71 -10.37 -2.92
N SER A 57 -4.85 -9.82 -2.51
CA SER A 57 -5.59 -10.28 -1.32
C SER A 57 -6.01 -11.74 -1.39
N HIS A 58 -6.18 -12.27 -2.61
CA HIS A 58 -6.49 -13.67 -2.86
C HIS A 58 -5.35 -14.63 -2.46
N LEU A 59 -4.10 -14.17 -2.40
CA LEU A 59 -2.97 -15.01 -1.97
C LEU A 59 -3.08 -15.30 -0.47
N ASN A 60 -3.11 -16.57 -0.08
CA ASN A 60 -3.33 -17.00 1.30
C ASN A 60 -4.68 -16.49 1.88
N PHE A 61 -5.69 -16.31 1.03
CA PHE A 61 -7.04 -15.99 1.49
C PHE A 61 -7.64 -17.20 2.21
N HIS A 62 -8.17 -16.98 3.42
CA HIS A 62 -8.80 -17.99 4.25
C HIS A 62 -10.16 -17.47 4.73
N ARG A 63 -11.19 -18.32 4.67
CA ARG A 63 -12.51 -18.03 5.23
C ARG A 63 -12.81 -19.06 6.31
N THR A 64 -12.93 -18.61 7.56
CA THR A 64 -13.39 -19.46 8.65
C THR A 64 -14.89 -19.68 8.51
N THR A 65 -15.32 -20.93 8.47
CA THR A 65 -16.73 -21.27 8.62
C THR A 65 -17.07 -21.23 10.11
N VAL A 66 -18.07 -20.43 10.49
CA VAL A 66 -18.61 -20.34 11.86
C VAL A 66 -19.96 -21.02 11.89
#